data_AF-A0A1F9NBM4-F1
#
_entry.id   AF-A0A1F9NBM4-F1
#
_cell.length_a   1.000
_cell.length_b   1.000
_cell.length_c   1.000
_cell.angle_alpha   90.00
_cell.angle_beta   90.00
_cell.angle_gamma   90.00
#
_symmetry.space_group_name_H-M   'P 1'
#
loop_
_entity.id
_entity.type
_entity.pdbx_description
1 polymer ?
#
loop_
_entity_poly.entity_id
_entity_poly.type
_entity_poly.pdbx_seq_one_letter_code
_entity_poly.pdbx_strand_id
1 'polypeptide(L)'
;MISSKPGRGTVIQIYFPACRQGIEKAGNDVLDEDLMGQGQSILIIDDIPEQREIASNYLRKLNYRVYTSESGEQAIEHLKCKATDLLVLDMIMEPGMDGLETYMKVLEINPKQPAVIVSGFSESERVKKAQVLGAGSYLRKPYNFVNLGRAVKQELKRTG
;
A
#
# COMPACT_ATOMS: atom_id res chain seq x y z
N MET A 1 -30.01 -15.34 7.77
CA MET A 1 -31.31 -14.66 7.66
C MET A 1 -31.21 -13.41 8.54
N ILE A 2 -31.27 -12.21 7.95
CA ILE A 2 -31.25 -10.96 8.72
C ILE A 2 -32.71 -10.58 8.97
N SER A 3 -33.08 -10.36 10.24
CA SER A 3 -34.34 -9.74 10.61
C SER A 3 -34.02 -8.56 11.52
N SER A 4 -34.42 -7.35 11.13
CA SER A 4 -34.34 -6.16 11.96
C SER A 4 -35.71 -5.48 12.05
N LYS A 5 -36.00 -4.88 13.21
CA LYS A 5 -37.09 -3.92 13.41
C LYS A 5 -36.47 -2.54 13.70
N PRO A 6 -37.05 -1.42 13.21
CA PRO A 6 -36.50 -0.08 13.40
C PRO A 6 -36.50 0.34 14.88
N GLY A 7 -35.42 0.97 15.38
CA GLY A 7 -35.42 1.72 16.65
C GLY A 7 -34.41 1.31 17.73
N ARG A 8 -33.63 0.25 17.55
CA ARG A 8 -32.46 -0.08 18.40
C ARG A 8 -31.34 -0.57 17.49
N GLY A 9 -30.12 -0.14 17.75
CA GLY A 9 -28.96 -0.25 16.86
C GLY A 9 -28.76 -1.63 16.20
N THR A 10 -28.12 -1.62 15.03
CA THR A 10 -27.92 -2.82 14.21
C THR A 10 -26.80 -3.68 14.78
N VAL A 11 -27.15 -4.88 15.26
CA VAL A 11 -26.17 -5.95 15.54
C VAL A 11 -26.07 -6.84 14.31
N ILE A 12 -24.87 -6.93 13.73
CA ILE A 12 -24.57 -7.86 12.64
C ILE A 12 -23.81 -9.04 13.24
N GLN A 13 -24.47 -10.19 13.38
CA GLN A 13 -23.80 -11.46 13.69
C GLN A 13 -23.53 -12.21 12.39
N ILE A 14 -22.26 -12.29 12.02
CA ILE A 14 -21.81 -13.03 10.84
C ILE A 14 -21.48 -14.45 11.27
N TYR A 15 -22.27 -15.41 10.77
CA TYR A 15 -21.98 -16.84 10.91
C TYR A 15 -21.22 -17.31 9.67
N PHE A 16 -19.92 -17.58 9.83
CA PHE A 16 -19.15 -18.27 8.80
C PHE A 16 -19.38 -19.78 8.95
N PRO A 17 -19.74 -20.50 7.87
CA PRO A 17 -19.67 -21.96 7.90
C PRO A 17 -18.21 -22.34 8.12
N ALA A 18 -17.90 -22.98 9.25
CA ALA A 18 -16.62 -23.64 9.45
C ALA A 18 -16.53 -24.78 8.43
N CYS A 19 -15.97 -24.48 7.25
CA CYS A 19 -15.74 -25.49 6.24
C CYS A 19 -14.66 -26.43 6.79
N ARG A 20 -15.09 -27.61 7.24
CA ARG A 20 -14.24 -28.76 7.55
C ARG A 20 -13.95 -29.52 6.24
N GLN A 21 -13.56 -28.79 5.19
CA GLN A 21 -12.78 -29.37 4.10
C GLN A 21 -11.33 -29.11 4.43
N GLY A 22 -10.48 -30.08 4.11
CA GLY A 22 -9.13 -30.24 4.66
C GLY A 22 -8.37 -28.93 4.74
N ILE A 23 -7.44 -28.88 5.69
CA ILE A 23 -6.39 -27.88 5.76
C ILE A 23 -5.63 -27.93 4.42
N GLU A 24 -6.19 -27.34 3.37
CA GLU A 24 -5.45 -26.84 2.23
C GLU A 24 -4.62 -25.74 2.85
N LYS A 25 -3.39 -26.14 3.21
CA LYS A 25 -2.37 -25.36 3.90
C LYS A 25 -2.78 -23.90 3.99
N ALA A 26 -3.29 -23.50 5.16
CA ALA A 26 -3.02 -22.17 5.66
C ALA A 26 -1.52 -22.00 5.44
N GLY A 27 -1.15 -21.32 4.36
CA GLY A 27 0.22 -21.26 3.87
C GLY A 27 1.03 -20.79 5.05
N ASN A 28 1.90 -21.66 5.54
CA ASN A 28 2.63 -21.48 6.77
C ASN A 28 3.14 -20.04 6.88
N ASP A 29 3.14 -19.52 8.10
CA ASP A 29 3.91 -18.37 8.60
C ASP A 29 5.44 -18.53 8.40
N VAL A 30 5.87 -19.07 7.27
CA VAL A 30 7.21 -18.88 6.75
C VAL A 30 7.12 -17.57 5.99
N LEU A 31 7.61 -16.50 6.61
CA LEU A 31 7.98 -15.30 5.88
C LEU A 31 8.83 -15.78 4.69
N ASP A 32 8.31 -15.62 3.48
CA ASP A 32 9.03 -15.96 2.27
C ASP A 32 10.31 -15.11 2.28
N GLU A 33 11.47 -15.73 2.54
CA GLU A 33 12.75 -15.04 2.71
C GLU A 33 13.05 -14.13 1.51
N ASP A 34 12.53 -14.49 0.34
CA ASP A 34 12.62 -13.70 -0.89
C ASP A 34 11.96 -12.32 -0.79
N LEU A 35 10.97 -12.15 0.09
CA LEU A 35 10.30 -10.88 0.35
C LEU A 35 11.03 -10.01 1.35
N MET A 36 12.03 -10.53 2.07
CA MET A 36 12.76 -9.75 3.06
C MET A 36 13.57 -8.63 2.39
N GLY A 37 13.43 -7.43 2.94
CA GLY A 37 14.28 -6.28 2.70
C GLY A 37 15.63 -6.41 3.41
N GLN A 38 16.58 -5.60 2.95
CA GLN A 38 17.91 -5.43 3.53
C GLN A 38 18.01 -4.08 4.27
N GLY A 39 16.87 -3.57 4.78
CA GLY A 39 16.79 -2.26 5.43
C GLY A 39 16.55 -1.08 4.48
N GLN A 40 16.11 -1.32 3.24
CA GLN A 40 15.67 -0.25 2.34
C GLN A 40 14.58 0.59 2.99
N SER A 41 14.62 1.89 2.70
CA SER A 41 13.71 2.91 3.18
C SER A 41 12.50 3.05 2.27
N ILE A 42 11.31 2.86 2.84
CA ILE A 42 10.03 2.94 2.14
C ILE A 42 9.21 4.07 2.74
N LEU A 43 8.69 4.96 1.90
CA LEU A 43 7.72 5.98 2.33
C LEU A 43 6.31 5.56 1.90
N ILE A 44 5.42 5.38 2.88
CA ILE A 44 4.01 5.06 2.64
C ILE A 44 3.21 6.37 2.67
N ILE A 45 2.43 6.62 1.62
CA ILE A 45 1.67 7.85 1.43
C ILE A 45 0.22 7.44 1.16
N ASP A 46 -0.65 7.69 2.13
CA ASP A 46 -2.04 7.26 2.14
C ASP A 46 -2.77 8.12 3.19
N ASP A 47 -3.95 8.67 2.91
CA ASP A 47 -4.68 9.56 3.82
C ASP A 47 -5.40 8.80 4.94
N ILE A 48 -5.60 7.49 4.79
CA ILE A 48 -6.33 6.66 5.75
C ILE A 48 -5.37 6.05 6.79
N PRO A 49 -5.47 6.44 8.09
CA PRO A 49 -4.52 6.02 9.13
C PRO A 49 -4.40 4.50 9.28
N GLU A 50 -5.52 3.79 9.24
CA GLU A 50 -5.56 2.34 9.40
C GLU A 50 -4.84 1.63 8.25
N GLN A 51 -4.92 2.17 7.04
CA GLN A 51 -4.24 1.61 5.86
C GLN A 51 -2.74 1.87 5.91
N ARG A 52 -2.33 3.08 6.31
CA ARG A 52 -0.91 3.40 6.61
C ARG A 52 -0.34 2.44 7.64
N GLU A 53 -1.07 2.18 8.72
CA GLU A 53 -0.63 1.31 9.80
C GLU A 53 -0.48 -0.15 9.34
N ILE A 54 -1.48 -0.69 8.62
CA ILE A 54 -1.42 -2.05 8.08
C ILE A 54 -0.21 -2.22 7.16
N ALA A 55 -0.04 -1.32 6.20
CA ALA A 55 1.08 -1.37 5.26
C ALA A 55 2.43 -1.24 5.98
N SER A 56 2.51 -0.35 6.98
CA SER A 56 3.70 -0.18 7.81
C SER A 56 4.07 -1.45 8.55
N ASN A 57 3.08 -2.10 9.18
CA ASN A 57 3.29 -3.33 9.93
C ASN A 57 3.74 -4.47 9.02
N TYR A 58 3.20 -4.57 7.80
CA TYR A 58 3.64 -5.55 6.82
C TYR A 58 5.10 -5.32 6.40
N LEU A 59 5.45 -4.11 5.97
CA LEU A 59 6.79 -3.84 5.47
C LEU A 59 7.86 -3.86 6.57
N ARG A 60 7.55 -3.43 7.80
CA ARG A 60 8.48 -3.54 8.94
C ARG A 60 8.78 -5.00 9.29
N LYS A 61 7.78 -5.88 9.25
CA LYS A 61 7.98 -7.34 9.45
C LYS A 61 8.87 -7.96 8.36
N LEU A 62 8.89 -7.36 7.17
CA LEU A 62 9.80 -7.72 6.07
C LEU A 62 11.17 -7.01 6.15
N ASN A 63 11.56 -6.43 7.29
CA ASN A 63 12.85 -5.78 7.49
C ASN A 63 13.09 -4.55 6.58
N TYR A 64 12.02 -3.83 6.22
CA TYR A 64 12.10 -2.50 5.60
C TYR A 64 12.07 -1.39 6.65
N ARG A 65 12.77 -0.29 6.39
CA ARG A 65 12.68 0.94 7.19
C ARG A 65 11.52 1.78 6.68
N VAL A 66 10.42 1.82 7.44
CA VAL A 66 9.19 2.47 6.98
C VAL A 66 9.03 3.87 7.57
N TYR A 67 8.77 4.83 6.69
CA TYR A 67 8.26 6.16 6.99
C TYR A 67 6.83 6.29 6.46
N THR A 68 6.08 7.24 6.99
CA THR A 68 4.67 7.45 6.63
C THR A 68 4.38 8.93 6.46
N SER A 69 3.55 9.26 5.48
CA SER A 69 2.94 10.57 5.28
C SER A 69 1.45 10.40 5.05
N GLU A 70 0.65 11.29 5.63
CA GLU A 70 -0.81 11.27 5.48
C GLU A 70 -1.34 12.10 4.32
N SER A 71 -0.45 12.82 3.62
CA SER A 71 -0.80 13.60 2.44
C SER A 71 0.38 13.72 1.49
N GLY A 72 0.09 14.10 0.25
CA GLY A 72 1.11 14.39 -0.75
C GLY A 72 2.07 15.51 -0.31
N GLU A 73 1.54 16.57 0.32
CA GLU A 73 2.33 17.72 0.79
C GLU A 73 3.36 17.28 1.83
N GLN A 74 2.94 16.47 2.81
CA GLN A 74 3.85 15.92 3.82
C GLN A 74 4.89 14.98 3.19
N ALA A 75 4.52 14.20 2.17
CA ALA A 75 5.47 13.37 1.44
C ALA A 75 6.53 14.20 0.71
N ILE A 76 6.14 15.30 0.08
CA ILE A 76 7.06 16.21 -0.59
C ILE A 76 8.03 16.86 0.40
N GLU A 77 7.54 17.35 1.54
CA GLU A 77 8.41 17.91 2.58
C GLU A 77 9.37 16.86 3.16
N HIS A 78 8.90 15.62 3.37
CA HIS A 78 9.75 14.51 3.79
C HIS A 78 10.90 14.28 2.79
N LEU A 79 10.57 14.18 1.49
CA LEU A 79 11.53 13.83 0.44
C LEU A 79 12.55 14.94 0.16
N LYS A 80 12.23 16.20 0.46
CA LYS A 80 13.21 17.30 0.44
C LYS A 80 14.28 17.14 1.51
N CYS A 81 13.93 16.59 2.66
CA CYS A 81 14.87 16.42 3.78
C CYS A 81 15.56 15.05 3.78
N LYS A 82 14.88 14.02 3.28
CA LYS A 82 15.33 12.63 3.37
C LYS A 82 14.89 11.82 2.16
N ALA A 83 15.87 11.31 1.41
CA ALA A 83 15.61 10.38 0.32
C ALA A 83 15.07 9.04 0.85
N THR A 84 14.25 8.39 0.03
CA THR A 84 13.75 7.03 0.26
C THR A 84 13.91 6.17 -0.99
N ASP A 85 14.11 4.87 -0.81
CA ASP A 85 14.36 3.94 -1.90
C ASP A 85 13.10 3.64 -2.73
N LEU A 86 11.91 3.70 -2.12
CA LEU A 86 10.64 3.44 -2.81
C LEU A 86 9.46 4.11 -2.12
N LEU A 87 8.46 4.51 -2.91
CA LEU A 87 7.17 5.00 -2.42
C LEU A 87 6.09 3.92 -2.52
N VAL A 88 5.25 3.79 -1.49
CA VAL A 88 3.96 3.10 -1.59
C VAL A 88 2.89 4.17 -1.55
N LEU A 89 2.22 4.41 -2.68
CA LEU A 89 1.44 5.63 -2.91
C LEU A 89 -0.02 5.30 -3.20
N ASP A 90 -0.93 5.81 -2.37
CA ASP A 90 -2.35 5.82 -2.70
C ASP A 90 -2.64 6.80 -3.84
N MET A 91 -3.50 6.40 -4.76
CA MET A 91 -3.98 7.27 -5.85
C MET A 91 -5.09 8.20 -5.43
N ILE A 92 -5.89 7.81 -4.44
CA ILE A 92 -7.01 8.59 -3.95
C ILE A 92 -6.63 9.07 -2.56
N MET A 93 -6.43 10.37 -2.41
CA MET A 93 -6.11 11.00 -1.13
C MET A 93 -6.91 12.29 -1.02
N GLU A 94 -7.60 12.50 0.09
CA GLU A 94 -8.37 13.71 0.34
C GLU A 94 -8.24 14.17 1.80
N PRO A 95 -8.16 15.49 2.08
CA PRO A 95 -8.08 16.60 1.13
C PRO A 95 -6.64 16.87 0.64
N GLY A 96 -6.50 17.60 -0.48
CA GLY A 96 -5.19 18.06 -0.99
C GLY A 96 -4.81 17.40 -2.31
N MET A 97 -3.51 17.18 -2.50
CA MET A 97 -2.99 16.48 -3.69
C MET A 97 -3.42 15.01 -3.73
N ASP A 98 -3.89 14.56 -4.88
CA ASP A 98 -4.08 13.13 -5.14
C ASP A 98 -2.74 12.41 -5.39
N GLY A 99 -2.77 11.09 -5.56
CA GLY A 99 -1.53 10.33 -5.76
C GLY A 99 -0.82 10.63 -7.08
N LEU A 100 -1.54 10.99 -8.14
CA LEU A 100 -0.92 11.35 -9.41
C LEU A 100 -0.20 12.69 -9.29
N GLU A 101 -0.86 13.69 -8.69
CA GLU A 101 -0.27 15.00 -8.42
C GLU A 101 0.96 14.89 -7.51
N THR A 102 0.85 14.09 -6.45
CA THR A 102 1.96 13.78 -5.56
C THR A 102 3.13 13.19 -6.33
N TYR A 103 2.89 12.17 -7.16
CA TYR A 103 3.97 11.52 -7.91
C TYR A 103 4.64 12.46 -8.92
N MET A 104 3.88 13.29 -9.64
CA MET A 104 4.45 14.31 -10.53
C MET A 104 5.39 15.25 -9.78
N LYS A 105 4.99 15.71 -8.58
CA LYS A 105 5.83 16.58 -7.74
C LYS A 105 7.05 15.89 -7.16
N VAL A 106 6.93 14.60 -6.83
CA VAL A 106 8.07 13.78 -6.43
C VAL A 106 9.09 13.70 -7.57
N LEU A 107 8.65 13.53 -8.81
CA LEU A 107 9.55 13.43 -9.97
C LEU A 107 10.28 14.75 -10.28
N GLU A 108 9.73 15.90 -9.88
CA GLU A 108 10.45 17.19 -9.92
C GLU A 108 11.66 17.19 -8.96
N ILE A 109 11.62 16.43 -7.86
CA ILE A 109 12.70 16.31 -6.86
C ILE A 109 13.66 15.18 -7.24
N ASN A 110 13.12 14.01 -7.57
CA ASN A 110 13.87 12.83 -8.00
C ASN A 110 13.21 12.21 -9.24
N PRO A 111 13.71 12.50 -10.46
CA PRO A 111 13.11 12.04 -11.72
C PRO A 111 13.05 10.52 -11.92
N LYS A 112 13.70 9.74 -11.05
CA LYS A 112 13.72 8.27 -11.11
C LYS A 112 13.15 7.63 -9.84
N GLN A 113 12.40 8.37 -9.02
CA GLN A 113 11.86 7.85 -7.76
C GLN A 113 10.98 6.62 -8.02
N PRO A 114 11.33 5.43 -7.48
CA PRO A 114 10.51 4.24 -7.63
C PRO A 114 9.22 4.36 -6.81
N ALA A 115 8.12 3.84 -7.33
CA ALA A 115 6.83 3.82 -6.64
C ALA A 115 6.03 2.56 -6.95
N VAL A 116 5.34 2.02 -5.93
CA VAL A 116 4.25 1.05 -6.06
C VAL A 116 2.96 1.80 -5.81
N ILE A 117 2.01 1.66 -6.74
CA ILE A 117 0.71 2.28 -6.61
C ILE A 117 -0.23 1.36 -5.84
N VAL A 118 -0.94 1.87 -4.84
CA VAL A 118 -2.01 1.15 -4.13
C VAL A 118 -3.34 1.88 -4.30
N SER A 119 -4.46 1.20 -4.56
CA SER A 119 -5.78 1.87 -4.59
C SER A 119 -6.96 0.92 -4.42
N GLY A 120 -8.04 1.39 -3.78
CA GLY A 120 -9.28 0.61 -3.57
C GLY A 120 -10.18 0.52 -4.80
N PHE A 121 -10.01 1.43 -5.77
CA PHE A 121 -10.79 1.45 -6.99
C PHE A 121 -10.08 0.66 -8.10
N SER A 122 -10.83 0.24 -9.12
CA SER A 122 -10.25 -0.37 -10.34
C SER A 122 -9.19 0.54 -10.95
N GLU A 123 -8.28 -0.03 -11.74
CA GLU A 123 -7.26 0.71 -12.47
C GLU A 123 -7.88 1.91 -13.21
N SER A 124 -7.57 3.11 -12.73
CA SER A 124 -8.12 4.36 -13.22
C SER A 124 -7.17 5.01 -14.22
N GLU A 125 -7.63 6.02 -14.96
CA GLU A 125 -6.72 6.82 -15.82
C GLU A 125 -5.55 7.41 -15.03
N ARG A 126 -5.74 7.71 -13.73
CA ARG A 126 -4.67 8.23 -12.86
C ARG A 126 -3.56 7.21 -12.68
N VAL A 127 -3.91 5.95 -12.39
CA VAL A 127 -2.94 4.85 -12.27
C VAL A 127 -2.13 4.70 -13.55
N LYS A 128 -2.81 4.67 -14.70
CA LYS A 128 -2.16 4.54 -16.01
C LYS A 128 -1.21 5.70 -16.30
N LYS A 129 -1.62 6.94 -16.01
CA LYS A 129 -0.77 8.12 -16.17
C LYS A 129 0.47 8.05 -15.27
N ALA A 130 0.31 7.67 -14.00
CA ALA A 130 1.44 7.51 -13.08
C ALA A 130 2.42 6.44 -13.57
N GLN A 131 1.94 5.32 -14.12
CA GLN A 131 2.79 4.28 -14.71
C GLN A 131 3.54 4.77 -15.95
N VAL A 132 2.90 5.55 -16.83
CA VAL A 132 3.56 6.19 -17.98
C VAL A 132 4.67 7.14 -17.53
N LEU A 133 4.50 7.81 -16.38
CA LEU A 133 5.52 8.66 -15.76
C LEU A 133 6.65 7.86 -15.07
N GLY A 134 6.54 6.53 -15.01
CA GLY A 134 7.58 5.64 -14.50
C GLY A 134 7.26 4.97 -13.16
N ALA A 135 6.07 5.18 -12.60
CA ALA A 135 5.63 4.41 -11.44
C ALA A 135 5.55 2.92 -11.80
N GLY A 136 5.84 2.07 -10.84
CA GLY A 136 5.85 0.63 -10.99
C GLY A 136 4.45 0.00 -10.95
N SER A 137 4.41 -1.22 -10.41
CA SER A 137 3.18 -2.01 -10.37
C SER A 137 2.04 -1.34 -9.60
N TYR A 138 0.81 -1.65 -10.00
CA TYR A 138 -0.41 -1.29 -9.30
C TYR A 138 -0.93 -2.48 -8.48
N LEU A 139 -1.27 -2.23 -7.22
CA LEU A 139 -1.85 -3.18 -6.30
C LEU A 139 -3.22 -2.70 -5.80
N ARG A 140 -4.25 -3.49 -6.09
CA ARG A 140 -5.61 -3.20 -5.65
C ARG A 140 -5.78 -3.48 -4.15
N LYS A 141 -6.43 -2.57 -3.44
CA LYS A 141 -6.89 -2.76 -2.05
C LYS A 141 -8.24 -3.53 -2.04
N PRO A 142 -8.48 -4.42 -1.07
CA PRO A 142 -7.56 -4.82 0.00
C PRO A 142 -6.44 -5.73 -0.52
N TYR A 143 -5.23 -5.54 0.00
CA TYR A 143 -4.09 -6.39 -0.25
C TYR A 143 -3.63 -7.09 1.03
N ASN A 144 -2.93 -8.21 0.87
CA ASN A 144 -2.32 -8.93 1.97
C ASN A 144 -0.81 -8.65 2.05
N PHE A 145 -0.22 -9.15 3.12
CA PHE A 145 1.21 -9.09 3.41
C PHE A 145 2.08 -9.53 2.22
N VAL A 146 1.76 -10.67 1.60
CA VAL A 146 2.55 -11.28 0.52
C VAL A 146 2.53 -10.42 -0.74
N ASN A 147 1.35 -9.91 -1.12
CA ASN A 147 1.19 -9.13 -2.35
C ASN A 147 1.90 -7.78 -2.25
N LEU A 148 1.79 -7.09 -1.11
CA LEU A 148 2.51 -5.84 -0.88
C LEU A 148 4.03 -6.06 -0.87
N GLY A 149 4.50 -7.06 -0.11
CA GLY A 149 5.92 -7.41 -0.05
C GLY A 149 6.50 -7.75 -1.43
N ARG A 150 5.76 -8.53 -2.23
CA ARG A 150 6.19 -8.90 -3.58
C ARG A 150 6.28 -7.69 -4.51
N ALA A 151 5.28 -6.80 -4.49
CA ALA A 151 5.27 -5.59 -5.30
C ALA A 151 6.48 -4.68 -4.96
N VAL A 152 6.73 -4.45 -3.67
CA VAL A 152 7.90 -3.66 -3.21
C VAL A 152 9.21 -4.32 -3.61
N LYS A 153 9.35 -5.64 -3.41
CA LYS A 153 10.59 -6.36 -3.76
C LYS A 153 10.88 -6.33 -5.25
N GLN A 154 9.86 -6.55 -6.09
CA GLN A 154 10.00 -6.52 -7.54
C GLN A 154 10.37 -5.12 -8.03
N GLU A 155 9.74 -4.09 -7.49
CA GLU A 155 10.02 -2.72 -7.88
C GLU A 155 11.43 -2.28 -7.48
N LEU A 156 11.88 -2.61 -6.26
CA LEU A 156 13.27 -2.35 -5.84
C LEU A 156 14.30 -3.08 -6.74
N LYS A 157 14.00 -4.29 -7.20
CA LYS A 157 14.86 -5.03 -8.15
C LYS A 157 14.86 -4.42 -9.56
N ARG A 158 13.79 -3.73 -9.95
CA ARG A 158 13.67 -3.09 -11.26
C ARG A 158 14.51 -1.83 -11.36
N THR A 159 14.70 -1.13 -10.25
CA THR A 159 15.30 0.22 -10.20
C THR A 159 16.68 0.28 -9.55
N GLY A 160 17.12 -0.78 -8.88
CA GLY A 160 18.49 -0.94 -8.37
C GLY A 160 19.42 -1.54 -9.41
#